data_AF-A0A956HBV9-F1
#
_entry.id   AF-A0A956HBV9-F1
#
_cell.length_a   1.000
_cell.length_b   1.000
_cell.length_c   1.000
_cell.angle_alpha   90.00
_cell.angle_beta   90.00
_cell.angle_gamma   90.00
#
_symmetry.space_group_name_H-M   'P 1'
#
loop_
_entity.id
_entity.type
_entity.pdbx_description
1 polymer ?
#
loop_
_entity_poly.entity_id
_entity_poly.type
_entity_poly.pdbx_seq_one_letter_code
_entity_poly.pdbx_strand_id
1 'polypeptide(L)'
;DGDTVELEDGTHVRYLNVDAPETSGTPECYGLEARQYNKDFVEGQTVCLYYDTAECKDKYDRLLAYLETGDGEINSLLVSSGHACAFYVPPSGADRRDEFESLEAEAIANDVGLWGACPTDVCSH
;
A
#
# COMPACT_ATOMS: atom_id res chain seq x y z
N ASP A 1 -9.38 2.13 1.00
CA ASP A 1 -8.54 2.52 2.15
C ASP A 1 -7.20 3.03 1.63
N GLY A 2 -6.21 3.26 2.50
CA GLY A 2 -4.85 3.61 2.08
C GLY A 2 -4.16 2.54 1.22
N ASP A 3 -4.58 1.28 1.31
CA ASP A 3 -3.91 0.13 0.66
C ASP A 3 -4.87 -0.85 -0.05
N THR A 4 -6.11 -0.41 -0.23
CA THR A 4 -7.21 -1.22 -0.76
C THR A 4 -8.11 -0.36 -1.64
N VAL A 5 -8.51 -0.88 -2.79
CA VAL A 5 -9.47 -0.24 -3.71
C VAL A 5 -10.63 -1.15 -4.07
N GLU A 6 -11.71 -0.54 -4.54
CA GLU A 6 -12.83 -1.19 -5.19
C GLU A 6 -12.84 -0.78 -6.66
N LEU A 7 -12.87 -1.76 -7.57
CA LEU A 7 -13.00 -1.54 -9.01
C LEU A 7 -14.46 -1.30 -9.38
N GLU A 8 -14.72 -0.79 -10.59
CA GLU A 8 -16.08 -0.49 -11.07
C GLU A 8 -17.01 -1.72 -11.06
N ASP A 9 -16.46 -2.92 -11.20
CA ASP A 9 -17.21 -4.18 -11.16
C ASP A 9 -17.47 -4.71 -9.74
N GLY A 10 -17.09 -3.96 -8.71
CA GLY A 10 -17.22 -4.31 -7.29
C GLY A 10 -16.08 -5.18 -6.74
N THR A 11 -15.09 -5.52 -7.57
CA THR A 11 -13.93 -6.31 -7.14
C THR A 11 -13.07 -5.50 -6.17
N HIS A 12 -12.76 -6.08 -5.02
CA HIS A 12 -11.85 -5.49 -4.06
C HIS A 12 -10.42 -5.97 -4.30
N VAL A 13 -9.47 -5.03 -4.31
CA VAL A 13 -8.05 -5.33 -4.49
C VAL A 13 -7.27 -4.80 -3.28
N ARG A 14 -6.55 -5.69 -2.58
CA ARG A 14 -5.60 -5.36 -1.52
C ARG A 14 -4.19 -5.33 -2.11
N TYR A 15 -3.46 -4.26 -1.78
CA TYR A 15 -2.13 -4.04 -2.32
C TYR A 15 -1.10 -5.00 -1.74
N LEU A 16 -0.36 -5.66 -2.63
CA LEU A 16 0.81 -6.46 -2.24
C LEU A 16 1.92 -5.58 -1.67
N ASN A 17 2.59 -6.09 -0.64
CA ASN A 17 3.75 -5.48 0.03
C ASN A 17 3.51 -4.10 0.69
N VAL A 18 2.25 -3.72 0.93
CA VAL A 18 1.89 -2.41 1.48
C VAL A 18 0.97 -2.61 2.69
N ASP A 19 1.18 -1.87 3.77
CA ASP A 19 0.19 -1.70 4.84
C ASP A 19 0.08 -0.21 5.20
N ALA A 20 -1.09 0.37 4.96
CA ALA A 20 -1.32 1.78 5.23
C ALA A 20 -1.94 1.95 6.64
N PRO A 21 -1.63 3.04 7.37
CA PRO A 21 -2.23 3.25 8.69
C PRO A 21 -3.76 3.27 8.63
N GLU A 22 -4.38 2.63 9.62
CA GLU A 22 -5.82 2.37 9.65
C GLU A 22 -6.63 3.67 9.73
N THR A 23 -7.69 3.75 8.91
CA THR A 23 -8.64 4.87 8.94
C THR A 23 -9.94 4.55 9.69
N SER A 24 -10.11 3.31 10.11
CA SER A 24 -11.30 2.83 10.80
C SER A 24 -11.25 3.11 12.31
N GLY A 25 -12.38 3.51 12.92
CA GLY A 25 -12.44 3.81 14.36
C GLY A 25 -11.72 5.11 14.72
N THR A 26 -10.69 5.03 15.57
CA THR A 26 -9.78 6.15 15.83
C THR A 26 -8.64 6.03 14.82
N PRO A 27 -8.54 6.95 13.83
CA PRO A 27 -7.53 6.83 12.80
C PRO A 27 -6.13 6.80 13.40
N GLU A 28 -5.30 5.91 12.88
CA GLU A 28 -3.88 5.90 13.16
C GLU A 28 -3.23 7.16 12.57
N CYS A 29 -2.08 7.55 13.13
CA CYS A 29 -1.35 8.69 12.60
C CYS A 29 -1.02 8.44 11.11
N TYR A 30 -1.24 9.46 10.28
CA TYR A 30 -1.06 9.41 8.82
C TYR A 30 -2.09 8.59 8.02
N GLY A 31 -3.08 7.97 8.67
CA GLY A 31 -4.06 7.13 7.95
C GLY A 31 -4.94 7.92 6.97
N LEU A 32 -5.36 9.12 7.35
CA LEU A 32 -6.19 9.97 6.48
C LEU A 32 -5.39 10.49 5.29
N GLU A 33 -4.13 10.84 5.51
CA GLU A 33 -3.16 11.25 4.50
C GLU A 33 -2.89 10.12 3.51
N ALA A 34 -2.64 8.90 4.00
CA ALA A 34 -2.44 7.72 3.17
C ALA A 34 -3.65 7.39 2.30
N ARG A 35 -4.86 7.41 2.90
CA ARG A 35 -6.11 7.22 2.17
C ARG A 35 -6.32 8.28 1.11
N GLN A 36 -6.04 9.55 1.42
CA GLN A 36 -6.19 10.65 0.48
C GLN A 36 -5.18 10.53 -0.67
N TYR A 37 -3.92 10.22 -0.38
CA TYR A 37 -2.87 10.00 -1.38
C TYR A 37 -3.24 8.87 -2.34
N ASN A 38 -3.67 7.72 -1.81
CA ASN A 38 -4.12 6.60 -2.64
C ASN A 38 -5.29 7.04 -3.53
N LYS A 39 -6.32 7.64 -2.92
CA LYS A 39 -7.52 8.10 -3.63
C LYS A 39 -7.18 9.05 -4.78
N ASP A 40 -6.36 10.06 -4.54
CA ASP A 40 -5.99 11.04 -5.56
C ASP A 40 -5.23 10.42 -6.73
N PHE A 41 -4.49 9.33 -6.49
CA PHE A 41 -3.73 8.63 -7.52
C PHE A 41 -4.60 7.70 -8.37
N VAL A 42 -5.57 6.99 -7.77
CA VAL A 42 -6.31 5.92 -8.47
C VAL A 42 -7.76 6.27 -8.84
N GLU A 43 -8.38 7.25 -8.20
CA GLU A 43 -9.81 7.50 -8.39
C GLU A 43 -10.11 7.98 -9.82
N GLY A 44 -11.02 7.27 -10.50
CA GLY A 44 -11.39 7.56 -11.88
C GLY A 44 -10.34 7.17 -12.92
N GLN A 45 -9.23 6.55 -12.52
CA GLN A 45 -8.19 6.07 -13.43
C GLN A 45 -8.48 4.66 -13.94
N THR A 46 -8.00 4.36 -15.15
CA THR A 46 -7.85 2.98 -15.60
C THR A 46 -6.55 2.42 -15.04
N VAL A 47 -6.63 1.25 -14.40
CA VAL A 47 -5.50 0.60 -13.74
C VAL A 47 -5.17 -0.74 -14.39
N CYS A 48 -3.87 -1.06 -14.42
CA CYS A 48 -3.37 -2.39 -14.72
C CYS A 48 -3.07 -3.12 -13.41
N LEU A 49 -3.55 -4.37 -13.29
CA LEU A 49 -3.27 -5.24 -12.15
C LEU A 49 -2.11 -6.17 -12.49
N TYR A 50 -1.06 -6.13 -11.69
CA TYR A 50 0.05 -7.08 -11.75
C TYR A 50 0.01 -7.99 -10.53
N TYR A 51 0.08 -9.29 -10.78
CA TYR A 51 0.05 -10.31 -9.75
C TYR A 51 1.46 -10.83 -9.51
N ASP A 52 1.70 -11.32 -8.30
CA ASP A 52 2.91 -12.07 -8.03
C ASP A 52 2.80 -13.52 -8.56
N THR A 53 3.78 -14.35 -8.21
CA THR A 53 3.81 -15.76 -8.60
C THR A 53 2.96 -16.70 -7.74
N ALA A 54 2.33 -16.20 -6.66
CA ALA A 54 1.66 -16.99 -5.64
C ALA A 54 0.12 -16.84 -5.71
N GLU A 55 -0.56 -16.94 -4.56
CA GLU A 55 -2.02 -16.85 -4.49
C GLU A 55 -2.48 -15.42 -4.80
N CYS A 56 -3.39 -15.29 -5.78
CA CYS A 56 -3.92 -14.00 -6.22
C CYS A 56 -5.11 -13.52 -5.39
N LYS A 57 -5.52 -14.28 -4.36
CA LYS A 57 -6.66 -13.96 -3.50
C LYS A 57 -6.35 -14.26 -2.05
N ASP A 58 -6.83 -13.40 -1.14
CA ASP A 58 -6.75 -13.66 0.29
C ASP A 58 -7.99 -14.40 0.84
N LYS A 59 -7.97 -14.69 2.15
CA LYS A 59 -9.06 -15.36 2.87
C LYS A 59 -10.39 -14.59 2.88
N TYR A 60 -10.41 -13.33 2.47
CA TYR A 60 -11.58 -12.46 2.37
C TYR A 60 -12.06 -12.30 0.92
N ASP A 61 -11.52 -13.09 -0.02
CA ASP A 61 -11.81 -13.05 -1.46
C ASP A 61 -11.38 -11.76 -2.17
N ARG A 62 -10.51 -10.95 -1.54
CA ARG A 62 -9.90 -9.78 -2.18
C ARG A 62 -8.80 -10.25 -3.13
N LEU A 63 -8.71 -9.62 -4.31
CA LEU A 63 -7.55 -9.81 -5.17
C LEU A 63 -6.31 -9.21 -4.51
N LEU A 64 -5.16 -9.86 -4.70
CA LEU A 64 -3.85 -9.39 -4.26
C LEU A 64 -3.06 -8.96 -5.49
N ALA A 65 -2.75 -7.67 -5.61
CA ALA A 65 -2.05 -7.15 -6.78
C ALA A 65 -1.22 -5.89 -6.48
N TYR A 66 -0.33 -5.58 -7.41
CA TYR A 66 0.22 -4.25 -7.63
C TYR A 66 -0.65 -3.50 -8.64
N LEU A 67 -0.95 -2.23 -8.36
CA LEU A 67 -1.75 -1.37 -9.23
C LEU A 67 -0.89 -0.34 -9.94
N GLU A 68 -0.99 -0.28 -11.25
CA GLU A 68 -0.29 0.70 -12.09
C GLU A 68 -1.28 1.55 -12.89
N THR A 69 -1.04 2.85 -12.92
CA THR A 69 -1.69 3.81 -13.83
C THR A 69 -0.68 4.30 -14.87
N GLY A 70 -1.09 5.20 -15.78
CA GLY A 70 -0.16 5.86 -16.68
C GLY A 70 0.92 6.70 -15.97
N ASP A 71 0.73 7.03 -14.69
CA ASP A 71 1.60 7.87 -13.89
C ASP A 71 2.53 7.07 -12.96
N GLY A 72 2.37 5.75 -12.89
CA GLY A 72 3.22 4.85 -12.11
C GLY A 72 2.45 3.82 -11.27
N GLU A 73 3.18 3.12 -10.40
CA GLU A 73 2.63 2.08 -9.54
C GLU A 73 2.36 2.60 -8.12
N ILE A 74 1.11 2.52 -7.67
CA ILE A 74 0.70 3.09 -6.38
C ILE A 74 1.32 2.35 -5.19
N ASN A 75 1.56 1.05 -5.29
CA ASN A 75 2.10 0.27 -4.18
C ASN A 75 3.50 0.78 -3.75
N SER A 76 4.44 0.85 -4.69
CA SER A 76 5.79 1.37 -4.44
C SER A 76 5.77 2.86 -4.10
N LEU A 77 4.88 3.64 -4.71
CA LEU A 77 4.71 5.06 -4.39
C LEU A 77 4.25 5.27 -2.95
N LEU A 78 3.30 4.50 -2.44
CA LEU A 78 2.83 4.61 -1.05
C LEU A 78 3.96 4.39 -0.05
N VAL A 79 4.80 3.38 -0.26
CA VAL A 79 5.91 3.07 0.66
C VAL A 79 7.05 4.09 0.54
N SER A 80 7.49 4.38 -0.70
CA SER A 80 8.59 5.33 -0.93
C SER A 80 8.27 6.76 -0.49
N SER A 81 7.00 7.16 -0.54
CA SER A 81 6.54 8.47 -0.07
C SER A 81 6.11 8.50 1.40
N GLY A 82 6.33 7.41 2.14
CA GLY A 82 6.03 7.33 3.58
C GLY A 82 4.54 7.43 3.91
N HIS A 83 3.65 7.01 3.00
CA HIS A 83 2.21 6.91 3.25
C HIS A 83 1.79 5.51 3.73
N ALA A 84 2.67 4.52 3.58
CA ALA A 84 2.44 3.16 4.04
C ALA A 84 3.77 2.48 4.36
N CYS A 85 3.67 1.34 5.02
CA CYS A 85 4.81 0.52 5.41
C CYS A 85 4.94 -0.70 4.52
N ALA A 86 6.16 -1.23 4.45
CA ALA A 86 6.43 -2.46 3.73
C ALA A 86 5.84 -3.63 4.51
N PHE A 87 4.89 -4.34 3.92
CA PHE A 87 4.20 -5.44 4.59
C PHE A 87 4.04 -6.67 3.72
N TYR A 88 4.93 -7.63 3.93
CA TYR A 88 4.94 -8.90 3.21
C TYR A 88 4.17 -9.98 3.98
N VAL A 89 3.16 -10.57 3.32
CA VAL A 89 2.37 -11.69 3.85
C VAL A 89 2.62 -12.93 3.00
N PRO A 90 3.40 -13.92 3.49
CA PRO A 90 3.68 -15.14 2.72
C PRO A 90 2.39 -15.89 2.33
N PRO A 91 2.34 -16.47 1.12
CA PRO A 91 3.39 -16.49 0.10
C PRO A 91 3.41 -15.28 -0.85
N SER A 92 2.40 -14.41 -0.79
CA SER A 92 2.14 -13.42 -1.83
C SER A 92 3.00 -12.16 -1.70
N GLY A 93 3.62 -11.74 -2.80
CA GLY A 93 4.51 -10.57 -2.89
C GLY A 93 5.98 -10.89 -2.63
N ALA A 94 6.35 -12.18 -2.55
CA ALA A 94 7.72 -12.61 -2.29
C ALA A 94 8.72 -12.17 -3.36
N ASP A 95 8.25 -11.96 -4.59
CA ASP A 95 9.05 -11.55 -5.74
C ASP A 95 9.63 -10.14 -5.63
N ARG A 96 9.00 -9.27 -4.83
CA ARG A 96 9.39 -7.86 -4.66
C ARG A 96 9.55 -7.44 -3.20
N ARG A 97 9.57 -8.39 -2.27
CA ARG A 97 9.76 -8.10 -0.84
C ARG A 97 10.97 -7.20 -0.57
N ASP A 98 12.14 -7.57 -1.09
CA ASP A 98 13.40 -6.85 -0.85
C ASP A 98 13.37 -5.42 -1.42
N GLU A 99 12.62 -5.20 -2.50
CA GLU A 99 12.39 -3.88 -3.09
C GLU A 99 11.61 -2.99 -2.12
N PHE A 100 10.48 -3.47 -1.60
CA PHE A 100 9.62 -2.71 -0.69
C PHE A 100 10.30 -2.43 0.66
N GLU A 101 11.03 -3.40 1.22
CA GLU A 101 11.84 -3.18 2.43
C GLU A 101 12.92 -2.10 2.20
N SER A 102 13.48 -2.02 0.99
CA SER A 102 14.46 -0.98 0.64
C SER A 102 13.81 0.41 0.48
N LEU A 103 12.63 0.48 -0.13
CA LEU A 103 11.87 1.73 -0.25
C LEU A 103 11.50 2.30 1.12
N GLU A 104 11.06 1.44 2.03
CA GLU A 104 10.74 1.83 3.41
C GLU A 104 11.99 2.33 4.14
N ALA A 105 13.11 1.60 4.04
CA ALA A 105 14.36 2.01 4.69
C ALA A 105 14.84 3.39 4.21
N GLU A 106 14.68 3.70 2.91
CA GLU A 106 15.00 5.03 2.37
C GLU A 106 14.04 6.11 2.88
N ALA A 107 12.73 5.83 2.95
CA ALA A 107 11.74 6.76 3.49
C ALA A 107 12.00 7.07 4.98
N ILE A 108 12.36 6.05 5.78
CA ILE A 108 12.76 6.21 7.19
C ILE A 108 14.00 7.08 7.31
N ALA A 109 15.05 6.80 6.53
CA ALA A 109 16.33 7.52 6.62
C ALA A 109 16.21 9.02 6.27
N ASN A 110 15.15 9.41 5.58
CA ASN A 110 14.90 10.78 5.14
C ASN A 110 13.69 11.44 5.84
N ASP A 111 13.15 10.82 6.90
CA ASP A 111 11.97 11.33 7.65
C ASP A 111 10.76 11.64 6.74
N VAL A 112 10.55 10.81 5.71
CA VAL A 112 9.51 11.04 4.69
C VAL A 112 8.14 10.61 5.22
N GLY A 113 7.11 11.43 5.00
CA GLY A 113 5.74 11.11 5.34
C GLY A 113 5.55 10.75 6.81
N LEU A 114 4.94 9.60 7.09
CA LEU A 114 4.68 9.11 8.44
C LEU A 114 5.94 9.02 9.30
N TRP A 115 7.10 8.76 8.70
CA TRP A 115 8.37 8.60 9.44
C TRP A 115 8.86 9.90 10.09
N GLY A 116 8.54 11.06 9.52
CA GLY A 116 8.82 12.37 10.11
C GLY A 116 7.62 13.02 10.81
N ALA A 117 6.40 12.57 10.53
CA ALA A 117 5.16 13.18 11.01
C ALA A 117 4.58 12.48 12.26
N CYS A 118 4.88 11.20 12.46
CA CYS A 118 4.23 10.37 13.48
C CYS A 118 5.17 9.93 14.60
N PRO A 119 4.63 9.51 15.76
CA PRO A 119 5.41 8.82 16.77
C PRO A 119 5.91 7.46 16.25
N THR A 120 6.95 6.91 16.89
CA THR A 120 7.71 5.75 16.40
C THR A 120 6.97 4.41 16.45
N ASP A 121 5.70 4.39 16.83
CA ASP A 121 4.86 3.19 16.96
C ASP A 121 3.98 2.92 15.74
N VAL A 122 3.97 3.81 14.74
CA VAL A 122 3.30 3.52 13.47
C VAL A 122 4.05 2.38 12.75
N CYS A 123 3.31 1.38 12.27
CA CYS A 123 3.82 0.17 11.60
C CYS A 123 4.59 -0.82 12.46
N SER A 124 4.29 -0.88 13.76
CA SER A 124 4.72 -2.00 14.60
C SER A 124 3.86 -3.25 14.33
N HIS A 125 4.25 -4.02 13.31
CA HIS A 125 3.63 -5.32 12.97
C HIS A 125 4.20 -6.49 13.79
#